data_AF-A0A8H7T7A1-F1
#
_entry.id   AF-A0A8H7T7A1-F1
#
_cell.length_a   1.000
_cell.length_b   1.000
_cell.length_c   1.000
_cell.angle_alpha   90.00
_cell.angle_beta   90.00
_cell.angle_gamma   90.00
#
_symmetry.space_group_name_H-M   'P 1'
#
loop_
_entity.id
_entity.type
_entity.pdbx_description
1 polymer ?
#
loop_
_entity_poly.entity_id
_entity_poly.type
_entity_poly.pdbx_seq_one_letter_code
_entity_poly.pdbx_strand_id
1 'polypeptide(L)'
;MPKRTTRSSDVAASPQPKRHQTSAPIKNGTLNGVKSSPAPQHNKSENAEKTESKNGQPKKLILLNAFDMSNNSEDRSATKRDLKYWIDLAKILERGNINALFLADTYGGHDTYEASLDNCIRRAAQWPVTDPTIPISAMAAVIKNLAFGITASTTFEPPFLLANCFSTLDHLTNGRIGWNIVTSWKKAAFKAIGIDSPIEHDERYRQP
;
A
#
# COMPACT_ATOMS: atom_id res chain seq x y z
N MET A 1 6.69 9.87 67.69
CA MET A 1 6.34 8.95 66.58
C MET A 1 7.43 9.03 65.52
N PRO A 2 8.04 7.92 65.07
CA PRO A 2 9.34 7.96 64.40
C PRO A 2 9.26 8.08 62.87
N LYS A 3 10.34 8.64 62.32
CA LYS A 3 10.63 8.96 60.92
C LYS A 3 10.66 7.71 60.03
N ARG A 4 10.02 7.77 58.86
CA ARG A 4 10.09 6.73 57.82
C ARG A 4 11.30 7.00 56.92
N THR A 5 12.37 6.24 57.15
CA THR A 5 13.57 6.14 56.31
C THR A 5 13.24 5.58 54.94
N THR A 6 13.71 6.25 53.88
CA THR A 6 13.75 5.75 52.51
C THR A 6 14.84 4.67 52.41
N ARG A 7 14.44 3.43 52.09
CA ARG A 7 15.37 2.37 51.71
C ARG A 7 15.45 2.34 50.19
N SER A 8 16.61 2.73 49.66
CA SER A 8 17.05 2.41 48.30
C SER A 8 17.06 0.89 48.16
N SER A 9 16.33 0.36 47.19
CA SER A 9 16.47 -1.03 46.75
C SER A 9 17.20 -1.01 45.42
N ASP A 10 18.52 -1.26 45.50
CA ASP A 10 19.38 -1.55 44.37
C ASP A 10 18.84 -2.78 43.63
N VAL A 11 18.44 -2.58 42.37
CA VAL A 11 18.11 -3.67 41.46
C VAL A 11 19.44 -4.23 40.94
N ALA A 12 19.83 -5.39 41.46
CA ALA A 12 20.99 -6.13 40.99
C ALA A 12 20.81 -6.51 39.51
N ALA A 13 21.75 -6.09 38.67
CA ALA A 13 21.81 -6.43 37.26
C ALA A 13 22.20 -7.91 37.05
N SER A 14 21.36 -8.67 36.34
CA SER A 14 21.67 -10.03 35.90
C SER A 14 22.85 -10.06 34.92
N PRO A 15 23.76 -11.04 35.00
CA PRO A 15 24.94 -11.08 34.14
C PRO A 15 24.60 -11.55 32.71
N GLN A 16 25.03 -10.76 31.72
CA GLN A 16 24.93 -11.10 30.29
C GLN A 16 25.93 -12.22 29.92
N PRO A 17 25.58 -13.18 29.05
CA PRO A 17 26.49 -14.24 28.65
C PRO A 17 27.60 -13.73 27.71
N LYS A 18 28.83 -14.15 28.00
CA LYS A 18 30.04 -13.80 27.23
C LYS A 18 29.99 -14.42 25.82
N ARG A 19 30.02 -13.57 24.79
CA ARG A 19 30.11 -13.96 23.38
C ARG A 19 31.53 -14.44 23.07
N HIS A 20 31.74 -15.74 22.88
CA HIS A 20 32.98 -16.27 22.32
C HIS A 20 33.05 -15.91 20.83
N GLN A 21 34.03 -15.08 20.46
CA GLN A 21 34.44 -14.90 19.07
C GLN A 21 35.37 -16.06 18.69
N THR A 22 34.87 -17.01 17.92
CA THR A 22 35.70 -17.94 17.16
C THR A 22 35.77 -17.46 15.71
N SER A 23 36.93 -16.93 15.34
CA SER A 23 37.31 -16.58 13.97
C SER A 23 37.76 -17.84 13.23
N ALA A 24 36.99 -18.24 12.21
CA ALA A 24 37.41 -19.27 11.26
C ALA A 24 37.90 -18.59 9.96
N PRO A 25 39.02 -19.03 9.35
CA PRO A 25 39.56 -18.41 8.15
C PRO A 25 38.71 -18.76 6.91
N ILE A 26 38.41 -17.74 6.10
CA ILE A 26 37.72 -17.84 4.81
C ILE A 26 38.69 -18.48 3.80
N LYS A 27 38.36 -19.67 3.29
CA LYS A 27 39.07 -20.30 2.18
C LYS A 27 38.55 -19.73 0.85
N ASN A 28 39.44 -19.13 0.07
CA ASN A 28 39.16 -18.72 -1.31
C ASN A 28 38.96 -19.97 -2.18
N GLY A 29 37.71 -20.26 -2.52
CA GLY A 29 37.33 -21.32 -3.45
C GLY A 29 37.23 -20.79 -4.89
N THR A 30 38.05 -21.36 -5.78
CA THR A 30 38.02 -21.16 -7.23
C THR A 30 36.65 -21.53 -7.81
N LEU A 31 35.98 -20.57 -8.46
CA LEU A 31 34.74 -20.82 -9.22
C LEU A 31 35.09 -21.50 -10.56
N ASN A 32 34.95 -22.82 -10.60
CA ASN A 32 34.91 -23.57 -11.86
C ASN A 32 33.55 -23.39 -12.55
N GLY A 33 33.60 -23.23 -13.87
CA GLY A 33 32.54 -22.69 -14.72
C GLY A 33 31.19 -23.42 -14.67
N VAL A 34 30.13 -22.62 -14.56
CA VAL A 34 28.76 -23.03 -14.85
C VAL A 34 28.53 -22.87 -16.35
N LYS A 35 28.35 -23.97 -17.06
CA LYS A 35 27.90 -23.99 -18.46
C LYS A 35 26.47 -23.44 -18.52
N SER A 36 26.25 -22.41 -19.34
CA SER A 36 24.93 -21.86 -19.64
C SER A 36 24.04 -22.91 -20.31
N SER A 37 22.87 -23.18 -19.75
CA SER A 37 21.82 -23.97 -20.42
C SER A 37 21.11 -23.12 -21.49
N PRO A 38 20.78 -23.67 -22.67
CA PRO A 38 20.10 -22.91 -23.72
C PRO A 38 18.62 -22.66 -23.38
N ALA A 39 18.12 -21.50 -23.81
CA ALA A 39 16.76 -21.02 -23.57
C ALA A 39 15.68 -21.89 -24.26
N PRO A 40 14.47 -22.01 -23.70
CA PRO A 40 13.38 -22.75 -24.32
C PRO A 40 12.89 -22.02 -25.59
N GLN A 41 12.86 -22.73 -26.71
CA GLN A 41 12.26 -22.26 -27.95
C GLN A 41 10.73 -22.32 -27.84
N HIS A 42 10.08 -21.16 -27.84
CA HIS A 42 8.62 -21.08 -27.92
C HIS A 42 8.14 -21.31 -29.37
N ASN A 43 7.48 -22.44 -29.59
CA ASN A 43 6.67 -22.68 -30.79
C ASN A 43 5.47 -21.72 -30.81
N LYS A 44 5.31 -21.00 -31.92
CA LYS A 44 4.13 -20.20 -32.25
C LYS A 44 3.02 -21.12 -32.76
N SER A 45 1.83 -21.04 -32.17
CA SER A 45 0.60 -20.55 -32.83
C SER A 45 -0.63 -20.98 -32.03
N GLU A 46 -1.45 -20.00 -31.62
CA GLU A 46 -2.90 -20.17 -31.52
C GLU A 46 -3.56 -18.78 -31.57
N ASN A 47 -4.73 -18.73 -32.22
CA ASN A 47 -5.24 -17.58 -32.96
C ASN A 47 -5.65 -16.39 -32.09
N ALA A 48 -5.07 -15.21 -32.37
CA ALA A 48 -5.66 -13.93 -32.00
C ALA A 48 -6.31 -13.32 -33.24
N GLU A 49 -7.64 -13.15 -33.21
CA GLU A 49 -8.40 -12.42 -34.22
C GLU A 49 -7.83 -11.01 -34.40
N LYS A 50 -7.19 -10.78 -35.56
CA LYS A 50 -6.72 -9.45 -35.95
C LYS A 50 -7.92 -8.60 -36.34
N THR A 51 -8.31 -7.70 -35.45
CA THR A 51 -9.18 -6.57 -35.80
C THR A 51 -8.37 -5.55 -36.58
N GLU A 52 -8.36 -5.67 -37.91
CA GLU A 52 -7.65 -4.73 -38.80
C GLU A 52 -8.16 -3.29 -38.63
N SER A 53 -7.20 -2.36 -38.60
CA SER A 53 -7.41 -0.91 -38.51
C SER A 53 -7.54 -0.34 -39.92
N LYS A 54 -8.59 0.45 -40.18
CA LYS A 54 -8.93 1.00 -41.51
C LYS A 54 -7.84 1.92 -42.13
N ASN A 55 -6.77 2.27 -41.42
CA ASN A 55 -5.72 3.19 -41.89
C ASN A 55 -4.26 2.69 -41.66
N GLY A 56 -4.03 1.41 -41.38
CA GLY A 56 -2.67 0.87 -41.16
C GLY A 56 -1.95 1.37 -39.89
N GLN A 57 -2.53 2.33 -39.18
CA GLN A 57 -2.07 2.77 -37.87
C GLN A 57 -2.56 1.80 -36.79
N PRO A 58 -1.71 1.38 -35.85
CA PRO A 58 -2.13 0.53 -34.74
C PRO A 58 -3.22 1.24 -33.93
N LYS A 59 -4.26 0.50 -33.55
CA LYS A 59 -5.33 1.06 -32.69
C LYS A 59 -4.74 1.42 -31.34
N LYS A 60 -4.99 2.65 -30.88
CA LYS A 60 -4.61 3.08 -29.53
C LYS A 60 -5.43 2.28 -28.52
N LEU A 61 -4.75 1.67 -27.55
CA LEU A 61 -5.40 1.01 -26.43
C LEU A 61 -5.85 2.06 -25.41
N ILE A 62 -7.07 1.92 -24.89
CA ILE A 62 -7.55 2.71 -23.76
C ILE A 62 -7.26 1.91 -22.49
N LEU A 63 -6.62 2.54 -21.51
CA LEU A 63 -6.42 1.95 -20.19
C LEU A 63 -7.66 2.22 -19.33
N LEU A 64 -8.23 1.16 -18.77
CA LEU A 64 -9.40 1.20 -17.90
C LEU A 64 -8.96 0.87 -16.48
N ASN A 65 -9.16 1.81 -15.55
CA ASN A 65 -8.91 1.61 -14.13
C ASN A 65 -10.22 1.65 -13.36
N ALA A 66 -10.38 0.76 -12.40
CA ALA A 66 -11.46 0.84 -11.42
C ALA A 66 -11.06 1.79 -10.30
N PHE A 67 -11.96 2.65 -9.86
CA PHE A 67 -11.74 3.56 -8.74
C PHE A 67 -12.60 3.14 -7.55
N ASP A 68 -11.99 3.01 -6.38
CA ASP A 68 -12.69 2.63 -5.15
C ASP A 68 -12.25 3.51 -3.96
N MET A 69 -13.23 3.93 -3.16
CA MET A 69 -13.07 4.71 -1.92
C MET A 69 -14.39 4.82 -1.15
N SER A 70 -15.51 4.96 -1.86
CA SER A 70 -16.77 5.43 -1.28
C SER A 70 -17.66 4.31 -0.74
N ASN A 71 -18.40 4.62 0.32
CA ASN A 71 -19.47 3.78 0.84
C ASN A 71 -20.82 4.33 0.33
N ASN A 72 -21.71 3.45 -0.11
CA ASN A 72 -23.06 3.70 -0.59
C ASN A 72 -24.01 2.66 0.01
N SER A 73 -25.16 3.09 0.52
CA SER A 73 -26.15 2.20 1.15
C SER A 73 -26.79 1.23 0.16
N GLU A 74 -26.84 1.59 -1.12
CA GLU A 74 -27.55 0.82 -2.16
C GLU A 74 -26.67 -0.29 -2.79
N ASP A 75 -25.42 -0.43 -2.36
CA ASP A 75 -24.49 -1.42 -2.90
C ASP A 75 -23.79 -2.25 -1.82
N ARG A 76 -22.82 -3.07 -2.25
CA ARG A 76 -22.08 -3.98 -1.37
C ARG A 76 -20.97 -3.29 -0.58
N SER A 77 -20.78 -1.98 -0.68
CA SER A 77 -19.70 -1.25 -0.01
C SER A 77 -19.79 -1.33 1.52
N ALA A 78 -20.96 -1.57 2.10
CA ALA A 78 -21.12 -1.87 3.52
C ALA A 78 -20.26 -3.07 3.98
N THR A 79 -19.95 -4.00 3.07
CA THR A 79 -19.14 -5.21 3.32
C THR A 79 -17.64 -5.02 3.09
N LYS A 80 -17.16 -3.79 2.82
CA LYS A 80 -15.72 -3.50 2.59
C LYS A 80 -14.79 -3.85 3.74
N ARG A 81 -15.33 -4.03 4.95
CA ARG A 81 -14.55 -4.49 6.11
C ARG A 81 -14.25 -5.99 6.08
N ASP A 82 -14.91 -6.75 5.20
CA ASP A 82 -14.65 -8.16 5.00
C ASP A 82 -13.61 -8.36 3.90
N LEU A 83 -12.54 -9.10 4.20
CA LEU A 83 -11.49 -9.38 3.22
C LEU A 83 -12.03 -10.06 1.94
N LYS A 84 -13.11 -10.84 2.08
CA LYS A 84 -13.78 -11.51 0.96
C LYS A 84 -14.28 -10.52 -0.09
N TYR A 85 -14.74 -9.33 0.32
CA TYR A 85 -15.18 -8.28 -0.62
C TYR A 85 -14.07 -7.94 -1.62
N TRP A 86 -12.87 -7.65 -1.10
CA TRP A 86 -11.71 -7.27 -1.89
C TRP A 86 -11.22 -8.41 -2.80
N ILE A 87 -11.19 -9.63 -2.29
CA ILE A 87 -10.85 -10.84 -3.07
C ILE A 87 -11.83 -11.03 -4.24
N ASP A 88 -13.13 -10.91 -3.99
CA ASP A 88 -14.16 -11.05 -5.02
C ASP A 88 -14.05 -9.91 -6.06
N LEU A 89 -13.81 -8.67 -5.61
CA LEU A 89 -13.62 -7.51 -6.47
C LEU A 89 -12.42 -7.69 -7.40
N ALA A 90 -11.26 -8.05 -6.87
CA ALA A 90 -10.06 -8.30 -7.68
C ALA A 90 -10.31 -9.35 -8.77
N LYS A 91 -11.00 -10.45 -8.44
CA LYS A 91 -11.39 -11.47 -9.41
C LYS A 91 -12.35 -10.94 -10.47
N ILE A 92 -13.28 -10.06 -10.12
CA ILE A 92 -14.19 -9.44 -11.08
C ILE A 92 -13.42 -8.55 -12.06
N LEU A 93 -12.53 -7.70 -11.54
CA LEU A 93 -11.74 -6.76 -12.34
C LEU A 93 -10.75 -7.48 -13.27
N GLU A 94 -10.08 -8.53 -12.79
CA GLU A 94 -9.21 -9.39 -13.59
C GLU A 94 -9.98 -10.05 -14.76
N ARG A 95 -11.16 -10.62 -14.48
CA ARG A 95 -12.02 -11.21 -15.55
C ARG A 95 -12.51 -10.16 -16.55
N GLY A 96 -12.64 -8.91 -16.13
CA GLY A 96 -13.04 -7.80 -16.97
C GLY A 96 -11.89 -7.14 -17.74
N ASN A 97 -10.67 -7.67 -17.66
CA ASN A 97 -9.45 -7.11 -18.25
C ASN A 97 -9.21 -5.64 -17.86
N ILE A 98 -9.58 -5.27 -16.63
CA ILE A 98 -9.26 -3.96 -16.05
C ILE A 98 -7.76 -3.89 -15.78
N ASN A 99 -7.15 -2.74 -16.08
CA ASN A 99 -5.71 -2.55 -15.96
C ASN A 99 -5.28 -2.44 -14.50
N ALA A 100 -5.95 -1.58 -13.74
CA ALA A 100 -5.64 -1.38 -12.33
C ALA A 100 -6.89 -1.13 -11.48
N LEU A 101 -6.82 -1.56 -10.21
CA LEU A 101 -7.68 -1.08 -9.14
C LEU A 101 -6.97 0.07 -8.43
N PHE A 102 -7.58 1.25 -8.47
CA PHE A 102 -7.11 2.46 -7.82
C PHE A 102 -7.88 2.69 -6.52
N LEU A 103 -7.17 2.62 -5.39
CA LEU A 103 -7.70 2.82 -4.05
C LEU A 103 -7.32 4.22 -3.56
N ALA A 104 -8.31 5.07 -3.38
CA ALA A 104 -8.12 6.37 -2.75
C ALA A 104 -8.17 6.26 -1.22
N ASP A 105 -7.52 7.19 -0.54
CA ASP A 105 -7.38 7.19 0.91
C ASP A 105 -7.50 8.60 1.50
N THR A 106 -7.87 8.67 2.78
CA THR A 106 -7.87 9.89 3.55
C THR A 106 -7.67 9.63 5.05
N TYR A 107 -6.77 10.39 5.66
CA TYR A 107 -6.43 10.28 7.08
C TYR A 107 -7.40 11.07 8.00
N GLY A 108 -8.54 11.53 7.48
CA GLY A 108 -9.52 12.29 8.28
C GLY A 108 -10.87 12.46 7.58
N GLY A 109 -11.94 12.51 8.38
CA GLY A 109 -13.30 12.78 7.92
C GLY A 109 -13.47 14.20 7.38
N HIS A 110 -14.58 14.45 6.68
CA HIS A 110 -14.93 15.77 6.17
C HIS A 110 -15.70 16.57 7.22
N ASP A 111 -15.08 17.61 7.79
CA ASP A 111 -15.64 18.45 8.86
C ASP A 111 -15.92 19.90 8.42
N THR A 112 -15.66 20.26 7.16
CA THR A 112 -15.85 21.64 6.66
C THR A 112 -17.31 22.08 6.70
N TYR A 113 -18.24 21.21 6.30
CA TYR A 113 -19.66 21.53 6.28
C TYR A 113 -20.21 21.58 7.72
N GLU A 114 -20.83 22.70 8.07
CA GLU A 114 -21.35 22.97 9.43
C GLU A 114 -20.29 22.85 10.54
N ALA A 115 -18.99 22.91 10.20
CA ALA A 115 -17.88 22.72 11.13
C ALA A 115 -18.01 21.43 11.98
N SER A 116 -18.60 20.37 11.40
CA SER A 116 -18.97 19.14 12.12
C SER A 116 -18.76 17.89 11.26
N LEU A 117 -18.30 16.81 11.91
CA LEU A 117 -18.19 15.48 11.30
C LEU A 117 -19.53 14.75 11.20
N ASP A 118 -20.59 15.24 11.83
CA ASP A 118 -21.86 14.51 11.94
C ASP A 118 -22.43 14.12 10.57
N ASN A 119 -22.44 15.06 9.61
CA ASN A 119 -22.91 14.80 8.26
C ASN A 119 -22.05 13.77 7.52
N CYS A 120 -20.73 13.80 7.72
CA CYS A 120 -19.78 12.84 7.14
C CYS A 120 -20.05 11.42 7.65
N ILE A 121 -20.26 11.28 8.97
CA ILE A 121 -20.52 10.01 9.63
C ILE A 121 -21.90 9.46 9.22
N ARG A 122 -22.97 10.26 9.36
CA ARG A 122 -24.35 9.84 9.09
C ARG A 122 -24.57 9.39 7.64
N ARG A 123 -23.82 9.95 6.70
CA ARG A 123 -23.94 9.64 5.26
C ARG A 123 -22.84 8.71 4.74
N ALA A 124 -21.98 8.21 5.62
CA ALA A 124 -20.82 7.41 5.26
C ALA A 124 -19.92 8.06 4.17
N ALA A 125 -19.82 9.39 4.18
CA ALA A 125 -19.13 10.16 3.15
C ALA A 125 -17.61 10.05 3.32
N GLN A 126 -17.01 9.04 2.68
CA GLN A 126 -15.60 8.63 2.88
C GLN A 126 -15.29 8.32 4.37
N TRP A 127 -16.31 7.87 5.12
CA TRP A 127 -16.15 7.49 6.51
C TRP A 127 -17.04 6.30 6.86
N PRO A 128 -16.57 5.35 7.68
CA PRO A 128 -15.17 5.19 8.06
C PRO A 128 -14.32 4.72 6.87
N VAL A 129 -13.03 4.99 6.94
CA VAL A 129 -12.01 4.57 5.97
C VAL A 129 -11.08 3.55 6.64
N THR A 130 -10.72 2.52 5.89
CA THR A 130 -9.72 1.52 6.28
C THR A 130 -8.49 1.70 5.44
N ASP A 131 -7.32 1.41 6.00
CA ASP A 131 -6.05 1.42 5.27
C ASP A 131 -6.14 0.55 3.99
N PRO A 132 -5.93 1.15 2.79
CA PRO A 132 -6.07 0.46 1.52
C PRO A 132 -4.93 -0.52 1.22
N THR A 133 -3.80 -0.45 1.94
CA THR A 133 -2.63 -1.30 1.72
C THR A 133 -2.86 -2.73 2.21
N ILE A 134 -3.66 -2.90 3.26
CA ILE A 134 -3.91 -4.17 3.93
C ILE A 134 -4.49 -5.25 3.00
N PRO A 135 -5.56 -5.01 2.22
CA PRO A 135 -6.14 -6.04 1.36
C PRO A 135 -5.31 -6.38 0.12
N ILE A 136 -4.28 -5.59 -0.23
CA ILE A 136 -3.52 -5.75 -1.50
C ILE A 136 -2.90 -7.14 -1.61
N SER A 137 -2.21 -7.61 -0.57
CA SER A 137 -1.54 -8.91 -0.59
C SER A 137 -2.53 -10.07 -0.81
N ALA A 138 -3.70 -10.01 -0.17
CA ALA A 138 -4.76 -10.99 -0.32
C ALA A 138 -5.37 -10.99 -1.73
N MET A 139 -5.60 -9.79 -2.30
CA MET A 139 -6.06 -9.66 -3.68
C MET A 139 -5.02 -10.17 -4.68
N ALA A 140 -3.76 -9.79 -4.50
CA ALA A 140 -2.65 -10.15 -5.37
C ALA A 140 -2.42 -11.66 -5.43
N ALA A 141 -2.69 -12.38 -4.34
CA ALA A 141 -2.53 -13.84 -4.26
C ALA A 141 -3.54 -14.63 -5.12
N VAL A 142 -4.65 -14.03 -5.54
CA VAL A 142 -5.75 -14.73 -6.25
C VAL A 142 -5.94 -14.29 -7.71
N ILE A 143 -5.11 -13.38 -8.20
CA ILE A 143 -5.15 -12.86 -9.58
C ILE A 143 -3.74 -12.75 -10.16
N LYS A 144 -3.61 -12.50 -11.47
CA LYS A 144 -2.31 -12.51 -12.15
C LYS A 144 -1.88 -11.15 -12.72
N ASN A 145 -2.82 -10.38 -13.28
CA ASN A 145 -2.45 -9.23 -14.13
C ASN A 145 -2.88 -7.87 -13.56
N LEU A 146 -4.00 -7.78 -12.84
CA LEU A 146 -4.52 -6.53 -12.28
C LEU A 146 -3.46 -5.83 -11.44
N ALA A 147 -3.18 -4.57 -11.74
CA ALA A 147 -2.33 -3.71 -10.94
C ALA A 147 -3.12 -3.01 -9.81
N PHE A 148 -2.41 -2.52 -8.81
CA PHE A 148 -2.99 -1.80 -7.68
C PHE A 148 -2.37 -0.42 -7.59
N GLY A 149 -3.17 0.63 -7.75
CA GLY A 149 -2.76 2.01 -7.46
C GLY A 149 -3.24 2.38 -6.07
N ILE A 150 -2.34 2.67 -5.14
CA ILE A 150 -2.70 3.05 -3.77
C ILE A 150 -2.35 4.51 -3.50
N THR A 151 -3.27 5.21 -2.84
CA THR A 151 -3.03 6.57 -2.36
C THR A 151 -2.32 6.51 -1.03
N ALA A 152 -1.20 7.21 -0.92
CA ALA A 152 -0.49 7.40 0.34
C ALA A 152 0.10 8.82 0.37
N SER A 153 0.03 9.46 1.54
CA SER A 153 0.40 10.87 1.66
C SER A 153 1.83 11.07 2.11
N THR A 154 2.58 11.90 1.38
CA THR A 154 3.94 12.32 1.78
C THR A 154 3.96 13.23 3.00
N THR A 155 2.81 13.82 3.36
CA THR A 155 2.71 14.75 4.49
C THR A 155 2.76 14.04 5.84
N PHE A 156 2.34 12.78 5.90
CA PHE A 156 2.06 12.08 7.17
C PHE A 156 2.92 10.84 7.38
N GLU A 157 3.32 10.18 6.29
CA GLU A 157 4.12 8.96 6.36
C GLU A 157 5.62 9.29 6.28
N PRO A 158 6.45 8.83 7.23
CA PRO A 158 7.90 8.94 7.11
C PRO A 158 8.40 8.26 5.82
N PRO A 159 9.27 8.91 5.01
CA PRO A 159 9.66 8.40 3.70
C PRO A 159 10.21 6.96 3.72
N PHE A 160 10.97 6.61 4.76
CA PHE A 160 11.53 5.27 4.90
C PHE A 160 10.46 4.20 5.13
N LEU A 161 9.46 4.47 5.97
CA LEU A 161 8.37 3.52 6.22
C LEU A 161 7.51 3.33 4.97
N LEU A 162 7.26 4.43 4.26
CA LEU A 162 6.54 4.40 3.00
C LEU A 162 7.30 3.58 1.94
N ALA A 163 8.60 3.85 1.78
CA ALA A 163 9.46 3.09 0.86
C ALA A 163 9.45 1.60 1.20
N ASN A 164 9.61 1.23 2.48
CA ASN A 164 9.56 -0.17 2.89
C ASN A 164 8.21 -0.84 2.61
N CYS A 165 7.10 -0.15 2.86
CA CYS A 165 5.75 -0.63 2.55
C CYS A 165 5.58 -0.89 1.05
N PHE A 166 5.92 0.11 0.21
CA PHE A 166 5.80 -0.01 -1.24
C PHE A 166 6.74 -1.07 -1.83
N SER A 167 8.00 -1.17 -1.36
CA SER A 167 8.91 -2.24 -1.78
C SER A 167 8.38 -3.62 -1.40
N THR A 168 7.79 -3.76 -0.22
CA THR A 168 7.18 -5.03 0.20
C THR A 168 6.01 -5.40 -0.69
N LEU A 169 5.11 -4.44 -0.99
CA LEU A 169 3.98 -4.67 -1.89
C LEU A 169 4.45 -4.95 -3.32
N ASP A 170 5.49 -4.28 -3.80
CA ASP A 170 6.06 -4.53 -5.13
C ASP A 170 6.52 -5.98 -5.26
N HIS A 171 7.26 -6.49 -4.27
CA HIS A 171 7.67 -7.89 -4.21
C HIS A 171 6.48 -8.86 -4.11
N LEU A 172 5.53 -8.61 -3.19
CA LEU A 172 4.38 -9.51 -2.98
C LEU A 172 3.41 -9.53 -4.16
N THR A 173 3.38 -8.45 -4.95
CA THR A 173 2.51 -8.36 -6.12
C THR A 173 3.24 -8.67 -7.43
N ASN A 174 4.54 -8.98 -7.41
CA ASN A 174 5.37 -9.16 -8.60
C ASN A 174 5.35 -7.93 -9.54
N GLY A 175 5.62 -6.74 -9.00
CA GLY A 175 5.77 -5.53 -9.82
C GLY A 175 4.45 -4.86 -10.21
N ARG A 176 3.37 -5.11 -9.47
CA ARG A 176 2.00 -4.67 -9.82
C ARG A 176 1.46 -3.59 -8.89
N ILE A 177 2.33 -2.88 -8.17
CA ILE A 177 1.95 -1.77 -7.28
C ILE A 177 2.27 -0.42 -7.94
N GLY A 178 1.40 0.56 -7.72
CA GLY A 178 1.59 1.95 -8.13
C GLY A 178 1.24 2.89 -6.98
N TRP A 179 1.92 4.03 -6.92
CA TRP A 179 1.71 5.05 -5.90
C TRP A 179 0.99 6.26 -6.49
N ASN A 180 -0.20 6.55 -5.98
CA ASN A 180 -0.82 7.86 -6.12
C ASN A 180 -0.31 8.81 -5.04
N ILE A 181 0.66 9.64 -5.40
CA ILE A 181 1.32 10.60 -4.51
C ILE A 181 0.36 11.76 -4.23
N VAL A 182 0.05 12.00 -2.96
CA VAL A 182 -0.82 13.11 -2.54
C VAL A 182 -0.25 13.89 -1.36
N THR A 183 -0.52 15.18 -1.34
CA THR A 183 -0.29 16.03 -0.19
C THR A 183 -1.60 16.20 0.58
N SER A 184 -1.62 15.78 1.85
CA SER A 184 -2.84 15.86 2.65
C SER A 184 -3.18 17.30 3.00
N TRP A 185 -4.47 17.64 2.99
CA TRP A 185 -4.94 19.03 3.13
C TRP A 185 -5.97 19.23 4.24
N LYS A 186 -6.64 18.17 4.70
CA LYS A 186 -7.75 18.28 5.65
C LYS A 186 -7.23 18.60 7.05
N LYS A 187 -7.77 19.66 7.67
CA LYS A 187 -7.47 20.00 9.08
C LYS A 187 -7.76 18.84 10.03
N ALA A 188 -8.86 18.11 9.82
CA ALA A 188 -9.17 16.91 10.59
C ALA A 188 -8.08 15.84 10.50
N ALA A 189 -7.44 15.68 9.33
CA ALA A 189 -6.36 14.72 9.14
C ALA A 189 -5.08 15.13 9.89
N PHE A 190 -4.69 16.40 9.82
CA PHE A 190 -3.57 16.94 10.61
C PHE A 190 -3.82 16.74 12.12
N LYS A 191 -5.03 17.05 12.59
CA LYS A 191 -5.41 16.83 14.00
C LYS A 191 -5.35 15.35 14.39
N ALA A 192 -5.79 14.44 13.53
CA ALA A 192 -5.83 13.00 13.81
C ALA A 192 -4.43 12.41 14.06
N ILE A 193 -3.40 12.98 13.45
CA ILE A 193 -2.00 12.54 13.61
C ILE A 193 -1.17 13.42 14.55
N GLY A 194 -1.81 14.37 15.25
CA GLY A 194 -1.16 15.22 16.25
C GLY A 194 -0.40 16.43 15.69
N ILE A 195 -0.75 16.92 14.50
CA ILE A 195 -0.24 18.18 13.95
C ILE A 195 -1.30 19.27 14.15
N ASP A 196 -0.97 20.30 14.93
CA ASP A 196 -1.93 21.34 15.36
C ASP A 196 -2.37 22.28 14.24
N SER A 197 -1.49 22.57 13.28
CA SER A 197 -1.72 23.51 12.19
C SER A 197 -1.46 22.84 10.83
N PRO A 198 -2.41 22.90 9.88
CA PRO A 198 -2.18 22.44 8.53
C PRO A 198 -0.94 23.10 7.93
N ILE A 199 -0.13 22.30 7.23
CA ILE A 199 1.01 22.83 6.48
C ILE A 199 0.46 23.60 5.26
N GLU A 200 1.00 24.79 5.02
CA GLU A 200 0.61 25.65 3.91
C GLU A 200 0.71 24.94 2.56
N HIS A 201 -0.18 25.29 1.63
CA HIS A 201 -0.38 24.55 0.38
C HIS A 201 0.93 24.26 -0.37
N ASP A 202 1.71 25.30 -0.65
CA ASP A 202 2.93 25.16 -1.45
C ASP A 202 4.05 24.44 -0.69
N GLU A 203 4.08 24.59 0.63
CA GLU A 203 5.09 23.97 1.46
C GLU A 203 4.94 22.45 1.49
N ARG A 204 3.71 21.95 1.38
CA ARG A 204 3.44 20.50 1.29
C ARG A 204 4.11 19.85 0.07
N TYR A 205 4.32 20.60 -1.01
CA TYR A 205 5.00 20.11 -2.22
C TYR A 205 6.52 20.29 -2.19
N ARG A 206 7.06 21.03 -1.22
CA ARG A 206 8.51 21.20 -1.02
C ARG A 206 9.11 20.17 -0.06
N GLN A 207 8.27 19.40 0.62
CA GLN A 207 8.74 18.38 1.54
C GLN A 207 9.50 17.26 0.80
N PRO A 208 10.66 16.84 1.32
CA PRO A 208 11.54 15.86 0.67
C PRO A 208 10.98 14.43 0.68
#